data_AF-A0A845VQ02-F1
#
_entry.id   AF-A0A845VQ02-F1
#
_cell.length_a   1.000
_cell.length_b   1.000
_cell.length_c   1.000
_cell.angle_alpha   90.00
_cell.angle_beta   90.00
_cell.angle_gamma   90.00
#
_symmetry.space_group_name_H-M   'P 1'
#
loop_
_entity.id
_entity.type
_entity.pdbx_description
1 polymer ?
#
loop_
_entity_poly.entity_id
_entity_poly.type
_entity_poly.pdbx_seq_one_letter_code
_entity_poly.pdbx_strand_id
1 'polypeptide(L)'
;MDNNTWALAQKAETLRLSGAYEQAIEKFEELQKSDSDNAWINAHLGTTYYQLMDYGKAEKYLTKAVEKNHKYLWAHAHLGETYRLRAITENDKEQKNESIKSALRHFKTALDHKAPENSNYGWALAHLGATYRLKITLDKNKLAKNEIDEKSKKQALNYLDRAIELMPTYAWAWGMRSTVHRLAQEYEESLWDLGVETQISPDMETLQHSPSPVPFLVSRRVSLYEHAFLFFYLTKIQDNSEKKERYYSGAIACAQQILILKPGDLIGQLILKVIEGTQKNEEDKLNNKFLKECKILIEKIDAKLAEICKAVLIYMIKAEPKTKHKLEMLAQAEGMSGHKLKKLVDDVLKKFPNNIEPKNIEPKNIEPNNPEIKAEAQLWLWQNFGWVEGSASALSFLADLSEVLRYFDQHYDDITGEPLPYRELALIIYDQYALERLYQTATLSEAEREKEFKKLLPSIKPLPLA
;
A
#
# COMPACT_ATOMS: atom_id res chain seq x y z
N MET A 1 1.41 41.78 10.97
CA MET A 1 0.10 41.53 10.32
C MET A 1 -0.89 42.53 10.88
N ASP A 2 -1.69 43.17 10.03
CA ASP A 2 -2.84 43.94 10.49
C ASP A 2 -3.97 42.99 10.96
N ASN A 3 -4.99 43.54 11.63
CA ASN A 3 -6.09 42.73 12.20
C ASN A 3 -6.87 41.94 11.14
N ASN A 4 -6.97 42.46 9.91
CA ASN A 4 -7.65 41.80 8.81
C ASN A 4 -6.87 40.59 8.30
N THR A 5 -5.54 40.72 8.16
CA THR A 5 -4.66 39.62 7.76
C THR A 5 -4.65 38.51 8.80
N TRP A 6 -4.63 38.86 10.10
CA TRP A 6 -4.70 37.87 11.18
C TRP A 6 -6.05 37.13 11.19
N ALA A 7 -7.17 37.84 11.06
CA ALA A 7 -8.50 37.22 11.00
C ALA A 7 -8.64 36.28 9.78
N LEU A 8 -8.09 36.66 8.63
CA LEU A 8 -8.08 35.84 7.43
C LEU A 8 -7.20 34.58 7.61
N ALA A 9 -6.04 34.69 8.28
CA ALA A 9 -5.19 33.56 8.63
C ALA A 9 -5.90 32.57 9.57
N GLN A 10 -6.60 33.07 10.59
CA GLN A 10 -7.40 32.23 11.49
C GLN A 10 -8.55 31.53 10.74
N LYS A 11 -9.20 32.22 9.80
CA LYS A 11 -10.27 31.64 8.99
C LYS A 11 -9.73 30.52 8.08
N ALA A 12 -8.63 30.76 7.39
CA ALA A 12 -8.00 29.76 6.53
C ALA A 12 -7.61 28.50 7.32
N GLU A 13 -7.02 28.67 8.49
CA GLU A 13 -6.62 27.56 9.35
C GLU A 13 -7.83 26.81 9.93
N THR A 14 -8.89 27.53 10.32
CA THR A 14 -10.14 26.91 10.79
C THR A 14 -10.77 26.06 9.69
N LEU A 15 -10.83 26.57 8.45
CA LEU A 15 -11.33 25.82 7.30
C LEU A 15 -10.49 24.55 7.06
N ARG A 16 -9.16 24.68 7.11
CA ARG A 16 -8.24 23.54 6.96
C ARG A 16 -8.48 22.48 8.04
N LEU A 17 -8.56 22.88 9.31
CA LEU A 17 -8.79 21.97 10.43
C LEU A 17 -10.19 21.34 10.40
N SER A 18 -11.18 22.01 9.81
CA SER A 18 -12.54 21.47 9.61
C SER A 18 -12.66 20.52 8.41
N GLY A 19 -11.61 20.34 7.62
CA GLY A 19 -11.63 19.52 6.40
C GLY A 19 -12.14 20.25 5.14
N ALA A 20 -12.49 21.54 5.24
CA ALA A 20 -12.89 22.37 4.10
C ALA A 20 -11.67 22.86 3.32
N TYR A 21 -10.89 21.93 2.75
CA TYR A 21 -9.56 22.18 2.20
C TYR A 21 -9.55 23.13 1.00
N GLU A 22 -10.50 23.01 0.08
CA GLU A 22 -10.60 23.89 -1.09
C GLU A 22 -10.86 25.34 -0.66
N GLN A 23 -11.78 25.54 0.28
CA GLN A 23 -12.06 26.86 0.84
C GLN A 23 -10.88 27.41 1.64
N ALA A 24 -10.15 26.53 2.35
CA ALA A 24 -8.92 26.91 3.04
C ALA A 24 -7.86 27.40 2.04
N ILE A 25 -7.67 26.69 0.91
CA ILE A 25 -6.76 27.09 -0.16
C ILE A 25 -7.10 28.47 -0.68
N GLU A 26 -8.38 28.75 -1.00
CA GLU A 26 -8.80 30.08 -1.46
C GLU A 26 -8.41 31.18 -0.47
N LYS A 27 -8.61 30.95 0.83
CA LYS A 27 -8.26 31.91 1.88
C LYS A 27 -6.75 32.06 2.06
N PHE A 28 -5.99 30.98 1.93
CA PHE A 28 -4.53 31.06 1.95
C PHE A 28 -3.94 31.74 0.70
N GLU A 29 -4.54 31.56 -0.48
CA GLU A 29 -4.15 32.26 -1.71
C GLU A 29 -4.50 33.76 -1.63
N GLU A 30 -5.61 34.11 -0.96
CA GLU A 30 -5.94 35.50 -0.63
C GLU A 30 -4.88 36.12 0.29
N LEU A 31 -4.44 35.41 1.33
CA LEU A 31 -3.34 35.85 2.20
C LEU A 31 -2.03 36.04 1.42
N GLN A 32 -1.73 35.12 0.50
CA GLN A 32 -0.51 35.16 -0.30
C GLN A 32 -0.43 36.38 -1.22
N LYS A 33 -1.57 37.00 -1.60
CA LYS A 33 -1.58 38.27 -2.35
C LYS A 33 -1.10 39.45 -1.51
N SER A 34 -1.34 39.40 -0.19
CA SER A 34 -0.99 40.47 0.75
C SER A 34 0.42 40.33 1.34
N ASP A 35 0.89 39.10 1.52
CA ASP A 35 2.23 38.76 2.00
C ASP A 35 2.80 37.63 1.13
N SER A 36 3.30 38.02 -0.04
CA SER A 36 3.88 37.08 -0.98
C SER A 36 5.13 36.44 -0.38
N ASP A 37 5.20 35.11 -0.41
CA ASP A 37 6.36 34.32 0.04
C ASP A 37 6.60 34.25 1.57
N ASN A 38 5.50 34.22 2.34
CA ASN A 38 5.54 33.92 3.77
C ASN A 38 5.70 32.41 4.03
N ALA A 39 6.68 32.03 4.85
CA ALA A 39 6.99 30.62 5.18
C ALA A 39 5.80 29.88 5.81
N TRP A 40 5.03 30.55 6.68
CA TRP A 40 3.85 29.98 7.33
C TRP A 40 2.73 29.75 6.31
N ILE A 41 2.41 30.74 5.47
CA ILE A 41 1.37 30.58 4.43
C ILE A 41 1.74 29.44 3.48
N ASN A 42 2.99 29.41 3.00
CA ASN A 42 3.47 28.33 2.13
C ASN A 42 3.39 26.95 2.81
N ALA A 43 3.73 26.84 4.11
CA ALA A 43 3.65 25.56 4.82
C ALA A 43 2.19 25.11 4.99
N HIS A 44 1.28 26.03 5.32
CA HIS A 44 -0.14 25.73 5.47
C HIS A 44 -0.83 25.43 4.14
N LEU A 45 -0.47 26.12 3.04
CA LEU A 45 -0.90 25.74 1.68
C LEU A 45 -0.43 24.34 1.31
N GLY A 46 0.86 24.08 1.49
CA GLY A 46 1.44 22.79 1.12
C GLY A 46 0.86 21.64 1.93
N THR A 47 0.64 21.84 3.24
CA THR A 47 -0.08 20.86 4.06
C THR A 47 -1.55 20.71 3.66
N THR A 48 -2.22 21.76 3.19
CA THR A 48 -3.61 21.66 2.70
C THR A 48 -3.69 20.89 1.38
N TYR A 49 -2.75 21.11 0.44
CA TYR A 49 -2.65 20.30 -0.78
C TYR A 49 -2.29 18.85 -0.49
N TYR A 50 -1.46 18.62 0.52
CA TYR A 50 -1.19 17.30 1.07
C TYR A 50 -2.47 16.63 1.58
N GLN A 51 -3.37 17.36 2.25
CA GLN A 51 -4.72 16.90 2.62
C GLN A 51 -5.61 16.50 1.44
N LEU A 52 -5.37 17.09 0.27
CA LEU A 52 -6.06 16.74 -0.98
C LEU A 52 -5.32 15.67 -1.80
N MET A 53 -4.25 15.08 -1.27
CA MET A 53 -3.37 14.12 -1.95
C MET A 53 -2.70 14.67 -3.22
N ASP A 54 -2.68 15.99 -3.42
CA ASP A 54 -1.92 16.65 -4.48
C ASP A 54 -0.46 16.85 -4.00
N TYR A 55 0.29 15.75 -4.01
CA TYR A 55 1.67 15.73 -3.50
C TYR A 55 2.61 16.65 -4.31
N GLY A 56 2.31 16.89 -5.59
CA GLY A 56 3.06 17.82 -6.43
C GLY A 56 2.95 19.27 -5.93
N LYS A 57 1.73 19.75 -5.68
CA LYS A 57 1.55 21.08 -5.08
C LYS A 57 1.99 21.13 -3.63
N ALA A 58 1.77 20.06 -2.86
CA ALA A 58 2.23 19.97 -1.49
C ALA A 58 3.75 20.18 -1.40
N GLU A 59 4.53 19.45 -2.19
CA GLU A 59 5.98 19.56 -2.28
C GLU A 59 6.41 20.97 -2.67
N LYS A 60 5.78 21.54 -3.72
CA LYS A 60 6.09 22.89 -4.20
C LYS A 60 5.97 23.94 -3.10
N TYR A 61 4.86 23.95 -2.37
CA TYR A 61 4.61 24.95 -1.33
C TYR A 61 5.42 24.68 -0.06
N LEU A 62 5.55 23.42 0.37
CA LEU A 62 6.38 23.06 1.53
C LEU A 62 7.87 23.34 1.28
N THR A 63 8.36 23.15 0.05
CA THR A 63 9.74 23.50 -0.34
C THR A 63 9.98 25.00 -0.19
N LYS A 64 9.08 25.84 -0.72
CA LYS A 64 9.15 27.30 -0.50
C LYS A 64 9.16 27.67 0.99
N ALA A 65 8.37 26.97 1.81
CA ALA A 65 8.33 27.23 3.24
C ALA A 65 9.67 26.96 3.94
N VAL A 66 10.30 25.81 3.65
CA VAL A 66 11.60 25.46 4.25
C VAL A 66 12.77 26.23 3.64
N GLU A 67 12.67 26.69 2.39
CA GLU A 67 13.64 27.60 1.79
C GLU A 67 13.61 28.97 2.46
N LYS A 68 12.41 29.47 2.78
CA LYS A 68 12.23 30.74 3.48
C LYS A 68 12.63 30.67 4.95
N ASN A 69 12.33 29.56 5.61
CA ASN A 69 12.73 29.32 7.00
C ASN A 69 13.23 27.88 7.18
N HIS A 70 14.55 27.70 7.05
CA HIS A 70 15.23 26.41 7.22
C HIS A 70 15.08 25.78 8.62
N LYS A 71 14.67 26.55 9.63
CA LYS A 71 14.42 26.05 10.98
C LYS A 71 12.94 25.78 11.25
N TYR A 72 12.10 25.80 10.21
CA TYR A 72 10.69 25.47 10.34
C TYR A 72 10.52 23.94 10.41
N LEU A 73 10.80 23.37 11.59
CA LEU A 73 10.82 21.92 11.82
C LEU A 73 9.51 21.23 11.42
N TRP A 74 8.37 21.86 11.68
CA TRP A 74 7.06 21.35 11.27
C TRP A 74 6.91 21.25 9.74
N ALA A 75 7.34 22.28 8.99
CA ALA A 75 7.32 22.24 7.52
C ALA A 75 8.28 21.16 6.99
N HIS A 76 9.44 20.97 7.63
CA HIS A 76 10.32 19.84 7.33
C HIS A 76 9.63 18.49 7.58
N ALA A 77 8.89 18.32 8.67
CA ALA A 77 8.19 17.07 8.96
C ALA A 77 7.16 16.73 7.87
N HIS A 78 6.35 17.71 7.46
CA HIS A 78 5.35 17.54 6.41
C HIS A 78 5.96 17.37 5.02
N LEU A 79 7.08 18.04 4.73
CA LEU A 79 7.80 17.83 3.47
C LEU A 79 8.41 16.42 3.41
N GLY A 80 8.96 15.94 4.53
CA GLY A 80 9.44 14.57 4.64
C GLY A 80 8.34 13.55 4.38
N GLU A 81 7.15 13.79 4.93
CA GLU A 81 6.00 12.93 4.70
C GLU A 81 5.45 13.01 3.28
N THR A 82 5.43 14.20 2.68
CA THR A 82 5.06 14.39 1.28
C THR A 82 5.96 13.56 0.38
N TYR A 83 7.28 13.62 0.59
CA TYR A 83 8.23 12.77 -0.16
C TYR A 83 8.03 11.27 0.11
N ARG A 84 7.71 10.87 1.36
CA ARG A 84 7.45 9.46 1.69
C ARG A 84 6.22 8.92 0.97
N LEU A 85 5.13 9.70 0.93
CA LEU A 85 3.91 9.34 0.20
C LEU A 85 4.12 9.35 -1.31
N ARG A 86 4.90 10.32 -1.81
CA ARG A 86 5.32 10.36 -3.20
C ARG A 86 6.11 9.09 -3.57
N ALA A 87 7.08 8.68 -2.75
CA ALA A 87 7.82 7.42 -2.95
C ALA A 87 6.92 6.16 -2.97
N ILE A 88 5.83 6.16 -2.17
CA ILE A 88 4.86 5.05 -2.12
C ILE A 88 4.07 4.92 -3.42
N THR A 89 3.85 6.04 -4.12
CA THR A 89 2.98 6.14 -5.28
C THR A 89 3.74 6.29 -6.61
N GLU A 90 5.03 6.58 -6.57
CA GLU A 90 5.93 6.61 -7.72
C GLU A 90 6.26 5.20 -8.21
N ASN A 91 6.06 4.96 -9.51
CA ASN A 91 6.45 3.70 -10.16
C ASN A 91 7.90 3.72 -10.69
N ASP A 92 8.48 4.91 -10.88
CA ASP A 92 9.87 5.04 -11.33
C ASP A 92 10.85 4.81 -10.18
N LYS A 93 11.86 3.95 -10.41
CA LYS A 93 12.80 3.55 -9.37
C LYS A 93 13.73 4.68 -8.96
N GLU A 94 14.18 5.52 -9.90
CA GLU A 94 15.12 6.60 -9.60
C GLU A 94 14.41 7.70 -8.82
N GLN A 95 13.21 8.07 -9.26
CA GLN A 95 12.37 9.04 -8.53
C GLN A 95 12.03 8.53 -7.13
N LYS A 96 11.62 7.26 -7.00
CA LYS A 96 11.35 6.63 -5.70
C LYS A 96 12.56 6.69 -4.75
N ASN A 97 13.77 6.43 -5.26
CA ASN A 97 15.00 6.53 -4.47
C ASN A 97 15.26 7.96 -3.99
N GLU A 98 15.11 8.95 -4.87
CA GLU A 98 15.31 10.37 -4.52
C GLU A 98 14.24 10.87 -3.54
N SER A 99 12.98 10.45 -3.71
CA SER A 99 11.89 10.71 -2.78
C SER A 99 12.19 10.12 -1.39
N ILE A 100 12.66 8.87 -1.30
CA ILE A 100 13.06 8.27 0.00
C ILE A 100 14.22 9.02 0.64
N LYS A 101 15.26 9.39 -0.13
CA LYS A 101 16.40 10.18 0.38
C LYS A 101 15.94 11.53 0.92
N SER A 102 15.08 12.21 0.18
CA SER A 102 14.51 13.51 0.55
C SER A 102 13.65 13.39 1.81
N ALA A 103 12.79 12.37 1.88
CA ALA A 103 12.00 12.07 3.07
C ALA A 103 12.88 11.90 4.31
N LEU A 104 13.91 11.05 4.24
CA LEU A 104 14.86 10.82 5.34
C LEU A 104 15.58 12.11 5.77
N ARG A 105 16.00 12.94 4.81
CA ARG A 105 16.66 14.22 5.10
C ARG A 105 15.72 15.16 5.86
N HIS A 106 14.52 15.36 5.34
CA HIS A 106 13.56 16.31 5.90
C HIS A 106 13.04 15.86 7.28
N PHE A 107 12.74 14.58 7.48
CA PHE A 107 12.40 14.07 8.81
C PHE A 107 13.53 14.23 9.82
N LYS A 108 14.78 13.94 9.44
CA LYS A 108 15.94 14.16 10.33
C LYS A 108 16.11 15.63 10.70
N THR A 109 15.91 16.54 9.75
CA THR A 109 15.92 17.97 10.05
C THR A 109 14.79 18.33 11.01
N ALA A 110 13.58 17.80 10.81
CA ALA A 110 12.42 18.07 11.66
C ALA A 110 12.59 17.62 13.12
N LEU A 111 13.38 16.57 13.35
CA LEU A 111 13.61 15.99 14.68
C LEU A 111 14.70 16.72 15.49
N ASP A 112 15.33 17.74 14.89
CA ASP A 112 16.54 18.43 15.37
C ASP A 112 17.76 17.48 15.48
N HIS A 113 18.93 17.98 15.10
CA HIS A 113 20.10 17.16 14.76
C HIS A 113 20.76 16.46 15.96
N LYS A 114 20.27 16.69 17.19
CA LYS A 114 20.78 16.10 18.43
C LYS A 114 20.17 14.72 18.64
N ALA A 115 20.56 13.77 17.78
CA ALA A 115 20.10 12.39 17.79
C ALA A 115 18.56 12.30 17.66
N PRO A 116 18.01 12.04 16.45
CA PRO A 116 16.57 12.01 16.23
C PRO A 116 15.80 11.13 17.22
N GLU A 117 16.42 10.07 17.75
CA GLU A 117 15.93 9.20 18.83
C GLU A 117 15.65 9.92 20.18
N ASN A 118 16.26 11.08 20.44
CA ASN A 118 16.02 11.89 21.63
C ASN A 118 14.92 12.95 21.42
N SER A 119 14.35 13.02 20.21
CA SER A 119 13.26 13.94 19.91
C SER A 119 12.00 13.56 20.66
N ASN A 120 11.19 14.57 21.01
CA ASN A 120 9.85 14.37 21.56
C ASN A 120 8.75 14.44 20.48
N TYR A 121 9.13 14.53 19.20
CA TYR A 121 8.17 14.60 18.09
C TYR A 121 7.81 13.19 17.59
N GLY A 122 6.99 12.49 18.38
CA GLY A 122 6.62 11.09 18.15
C GLY A 122 6.05 10.79 16.76
N TRP A 123 5.29 11.71 16.17
CA TRP A 123 4.76 11.55 14.81
C TRP A 123 5.89 11.50 13.76
N ALA A 124 6.81 12.47 13.78
CA ALA A 124 7.92 12.50 12.83
C ALA A 124 8.88 11.32 13.03
N LEU A 125 9.05 10.83 14.27
CA LEU A 125 9.78 9.60 14.59
C LEU A 125 9.16 8.38 13.91
N ALA A 126 7.85 8.16 14.10
CA ALA A 126 7.17 7.02 13.52
C ALA A 126 7.26 7.04 11.98
N HIS A 127 7.06 8.20 11.37
CA HIS A 127 7.11 8.37 9.92
C HIS A 127 8.53 8.26 9.35
N LEU A 128 9.55 8.67 10.11
CA LEU A 128 10.94 8.38 9.80
C LEU A 128 11.21 6.86 9.83
N GLY A 129 10.73 6.16 10.85
CA GLY A 129 10.82 4.70 10.94
C GLY A 129 10.16 3.98 9.76
N ALA A 130 8.94 4.42 9.38
CA ALA A 130 8.26 3.92 8.19
C ALA A 130 9.01 4.23 6.88
N THR A 131 9.73 5.35 6.82
CA THR A 131 10.59 5.69 5.67
C THR A 131 11.79 4.74 5.58
N TYR A 132 12.41 4.38 6.71
CA TYR A 132 13.44 3.33 6.73
C TYR A 132 12.88 1.97 6.35
N ARG A 133 11.65 1.65 6.76
CA ARG A 133 10.95 0.43 6.32
C ARG A 133 10.77 0.37 4.79
N LEU A 134 10.41 1.48 4.12
CA LEU A 134 10.39 1.54 2.65
C LEU A 134 11.77 1.29 2.03
N LYS A 135 12.84 1.73 2.71
CA LYS A 135 14.21 1.53 2.25
C LYS A 135 14.66 0.07 2.33
N ILE A 136 14.16 -0.72 3.29
CA ILE A 136 14.45 -2.17 3.41
C ILE A 136 14.12 -2.88 2.09
N THR A 137 13.00 -2.53 1.50
CA THR A 137 12.38 -3.22 0.36
C THR A 137 12.71 -2.56 -0.98
N LEU A 138 13.56 -1.55 -0.96
CA LEU A 138 14.03 -0.82 -2.15
C LEU A 138 15.01 -1.66 -2.98
N ASP A 139 15.86 -2.44 -2.32
CA ASP A 139 16.83 -3.32 -2.96
C ASP A 139 16.18 -4.66 -3.32
N LYS A 140 15.48 -4.66 -4.46
CA LYS A 140 14.80 -5.85 -4.99
C LYS A 140 15.75 -7.03 -5.23
N ASN A 141 17.05 -6.78 -5.44
CA ASN A 141 18.03 -7.86 -5.63
C ASN A 141 18.34 -8.56 -4.31
N LYS A 142 18.38 -7.82 -3.19
CA LYS A 142 18.49 -8.43 -1.85
C LYS A 142 17.24 -9.23 -1.51
N LEU A 143 16.06 -8.65 -1.75
CA LEU A 143 14.80 -9.37 -1.52
C LEU A 143 14.74 -10.69 -2.33
N ALA A 144 15.20 -10.67 -3.59
CA ALA A 144 15.24 -11.87 -4.43
C ALA A 144 16.19 -12.97 -3.93
N LYS A 145 17.11 -12.64 -3.02
CA LYS A 145 18.00 -13.57 -2.32
C LYS A 145 17.55 -13.86 -0.89
N ASN A 146 16.32 -13.47 -0.52
CA ASN A 146 15.82 -13.56 0.84
C ASN A 146 16.68 -12.78 1.87
N GLU A 147 17.28 -11.66 1.44
CA GLU A 147 18.08 -10.77 2.29
C GLU A 147 17.37 -9.44 2.53
N ILE A 148 17.55 -8.85 3.71
CA ILE A 148 17.07 -7.49 4.04
C ILE A 148 18.23 -6.55 4.41
N ASP A 149 17.99 -5.24 4.29
CA ASP A 149 18.92 -4.22 4.80
C ASP A 149 18.83 -4.11 6.32
N GLU A 150 19.66 -4.87 7.03
CA GLU A 150 19.77 -4.88 8.50
C GLU A 150 19.98 -3.49 9.10
N LYS A 151 20.70 -2.60 8.42
CA LYS A 151 20.90 -1.23 8.89
C LYS A 151 19.57 -0.46 8.87
N SER A 152 18.81 -0.60 7.80
CA SER A 152 17.51 0.07 7.68
C SER A 152 16.46 -0.58 8.58
N LYS A 153 16.49 -1.91 8.78
CA LYS A 153 15.67 -2.61 9.80
C LYS A 153 15.91 -2.04 11.19
N LYS A 154 17.17 -2.00 11.64
CA LYS A 154 17.53 -1.47 12.97
C LYS A 154 17.08 -0.03 13.14
N GLN A 155 17.27 0.81 12.13
CA GLN A 155 16.82 2.20 12.17
C GLN A 155 15.29 2.31 12.23
N ALA A 156 14.57 1.51 11.44
CA ALA A 156 13.12 1.49 11.45
C ALA A 156 12.57 1.13 12.83
N LEU A 157 13.07 0.03 13.43
CA LEU A 157 12.68 -0.41 14.77
C LEU A 157 12.98 0.66 15.82
N ASN A 158 14.22 1.18 15.88
CA ASN A 158 14.60 2.19 16.88
C ASN A 158 13.68 3.43 16.87
N TYR A 159 13.32 3.95 15.70
CA TYR A 159 12.46 5.13 15.60
C TYR A 159 10.99 4.81 15.90
N LEU A 160 10.51 3.62 15.55
CA LEU A 160 9.16 3.18 15.86
C LEU A 160 9.00 2.88 17.35
N ASP A 161 9.99 2.21 17.98
CA ASP A 161 10.06 1.99 19.42
C ASP A 161 9.96 3.30 20.17
N ARG A 162 10.79 4.28 19.79
CA ARG A 162 10.76 5.60 20.42
C ARG A 162 9.44 6.33 20.22
N ALA A 163 8.83 6.22 19.04
CA ALA A 163 7.52 6.81 18.79
C ALA A 163 6.43 6.18 19.67
N ILE A 164 6.46 4.86 19.84
CA ILE A 164 5.54 4.10 20.69
C ILE A 164 5.75 4.44 22.17
N GLU A 165 7.00 4.58 22.64
CA GLU A 165 7.29 5.04 24.00
C GLU A 165 6.68 6.41 24.30
N LEU A 166 6.75 7.34 23.34
CA LEU A 166 6.22 8.69 23.48
C LEU A 166 4.70 8.75 23.34
N MET A 167 4.13 7.93 22.45
CA MET A 167 2.71 7.88 22.14
C MET A 167 2.23 6.42 22.05
N PRO A 168 2.02 5.74 23.19
CA PRO A 168 1.63 4.32 23.20
C PRO A 168 0.30 4.06 22.50
N THR A 169 -0.57 5.06 22.42
CA THR A 169 -1.87 5.01 21.73
C THR A 169 -1.77 5.33 20.24
N TYR A 170 -0.58 5.54 19.68
CA TYR A 170 -0.41 5.75 18.25
C TYR A 170 -0.42 4.42 17.49
N ALA A 171 -1.62 3.88 17.26
CA ALA A 171 -1.86 2.59 16.60
C ALA A 171 -1.03 2.40 15.32
N TRP A 172 -0.91 3.46 14.51
CA TRP A 172 -0.14 3.44 13.26
C TRP A 172 1.34 3.06 13.45
N ALA A 173 1.96 3.46 14.57
CA ALA A 173 3.36 3.12 14.85
C ALA A 173 3.53 1.63 15.18
N TRP A 174 2.59 1.04 15.92
CA TRP A 174 2.53 -0.40 16.18
C TRP A 174 2.37 -1.18 14.89
N GLY A 175 1.41 -0.81 14.03
CA GLY A 175 1.23 -1.46 12.74
C GLY A 175 2.46 -1.36 11.84
N MET A 176 3.14 -0.20 11.84
CA MET A 176 4.39 -0.04 11.10
C MET A 176 5.51 -0.93 11.64
N ARG A 177 5.66 -1.02 12.96
CA ARG A 177 6.69 -1.88 13.58
C ARG A 177 6.42 -3.35 13.30
N SER A 178 5.17 -3.77 13.37
CA SER A 178 4.75 -5.10 12.93
C SER A 178 5.19 -5.39 11.49
N THR A 179 4.98 -4.47 10.54
CA THR A 179 5.43 -4.73 9.17
C THR A 179 6.95 -4.87 9.04
N VAL A 180 7.74 -4.23 9.91
CA VAL A 180 9.20 -4.41 9.96
C VAL A 180 9.54 -5.81 10.48
N HIS A 181 8.88 -6.26 11.54
CA HIS A 181 9.02 -7.61 12.08
C HIS A 181 8.65 -8.67 11.02
N ARG A 182 7.55 -8.49 10.26
CA ARG A 182 7.21 -9.42 9.15
C ARG A 182 8.26 -9.42 8.04
N LEU A 183 8.82 -8.27 7.68
CA LEU A 183 9.93 -8.21 6.72
C LEU A 183 11.19 -8.90 7.24
N ALA A 184 11.34 -9.02 8.55
CA ALA A 184 12.39 -9.79 9.20
C ALA A 184 12.00 -11.26 9.48
N GLN A 185 10.79 -11.68 9.11
CA GLN A 185 10.22 -13.00 9.43
C GLN A 185 10.11 -13.27 10.94
N GLU A 186 10.06 -12.20 11.74
CA GLU A 186 9.80 -12.16 13.19
C GLU A 186 8.28 -12.16 13.42
N TYR A 187 7.64 -13.30 13.13
CA TYR A 187 6.18 -13.38 13.06
C TYR A 187 5.51 -13.26 14.44
N GLU A 188 6.14 -13.72 15.52
CA GLU A 188 5.56 -13.64 16.87
C GLU A 188 5.50 -12.19 17.35
N GLU A 189 6.58 -11.43 17.16
CA GLU A 189 6.67 -9.99 17.45
C GLU A 189 5.68 -9.20 16.60
N SER A 190 5.57 -9.54 15.31
CA SER A 190 4.56 -8.96 14.43
C SER A 190 3.15 -9.19 14.95
N LEU A 191 2.79 -10.43 15.33
CA LEU A 191 1.46 -10.76 15.85
C LEU A 191 1.14 -10.02 17.14
N TRP A 192 2.14 -9.83 18.01
CA TRP A 192 1.98 -9.03 19.22
C TRP A 192 1.63 -7.57 18.90
N ASP A 193 2.42 -6.92 18.06
CA ASP A 193 2.21 -5.52 17.67
C ASP A 193 0.84 -5.30 17.02
N LEU A 194 0.41 -6.26 16.18
CA LEU A 194 -0.90 -6.24 15.53
C LEU A 194 -2.05 -6.43 16.51
N GLY A 195 -1.85 -7.30 17.51
CA GLY A 195 -2.78 -7.47 18.62
C GLY A 195 -2.99 -6.15 19.36
N VAL A 196 -1.89 -5.45 19.69
CA VAL A 196 -1.94 -4.14 20.35
C VAL A 196 -2.62 -3.09 19.45
N GLU A 197 -2.25 -3.00 18.18
CA GLU A 197 -2.87 -2.08 17.21
C GLU A 197 -4.39 -2.27 17.15
N THR A 198 -4.85 -3.52 17.06
CA THR A 198 -6.28 -3.87 16.98
C THR A 198 -7.03 -3.51 18.27
N GLN A 199 -6.39 -3.55 19.43
CA GLN A 199 -7.01 -3.11 20.69
C GLN A 199 -7.10 -1.58 20.78
N ILE A 200 -6.11 -0.85 20.28
CA ILE A 200 -6.09 0.62 20.30
C ILE A 200 -7.09 1.19 19.28
N SER A 201 -7.20 0.57 18.11
CA SER A 201 -8.08 1.00 17.01
C SER A 201 -8.81 -0.21 16.44
N PRO A 202 -9.88 -0.68 17.11
CA PRO A 202 -10.65 -1.85 16.68
C PRO A 202 -11.42 -1.59 15.39
N ASP A 203 -11.84 -0.35 15.17
CA ASP A 203 -12.56 0.07 13.97
C ASP A 203 -11.59 0.54 12.89
N MET A 204 -11.54 -0.21 11.80
CA MET A 204 -10.78 0.10 10.59
C MET A 204 -11.08 1.54 10.08
N GLU A 205 -12.31 2.03 10.33
CA GLU A 205 -12.80 3.35 9.89
C GLU A 205 -12.28 4.52 10.75
N THR A 206 -12.00 4.32 12.03
CA THR A 206 -11.55 5.40 12.95
C THR A 206 -10.12 5.90 12.73
N LEU A 207 -9.30 5.17 11.96
CA LEU A 207 -8.01 5.67 11.49
C LEU A 207 -8.15 6.85 10.49
N GLN A 208 -9.38 7.17 10.07
CA GLN A 208 -9.69 8.33 9.23
C GLN A 208 -9.44 9.69 9.91
N HIS A 209 -9.32 9.73 11.24
CA HIS A 209 -9.01 10.96 11.99
C HIS A 209 -7.52 11.14 12.31
N SER A 210 -6.64 10.34 11.71
CA SER A 210 -5.20 10.60 11.73
C SER A 210 -4.91 11.95 11.02
N PRO A 211 -3.96 12.77 11.52
CA PRO A 211 -3.51 13.97 10.79
C PRO A 211 -2.82 13.64 9.45
N SER A 212 -2.67 12.34 9.13
CA SER A 212 -2.28 11.87 7.80
C SER A 212 -3.49 11.97 6.83
N PRO A 213 -3.34 12.64 5.69
CA PRO A 213 -4.35 12.95 4.68
C PRO A 213 -4.70 11.75 3.83
N VAL A 214 -4.17 10.58 4.21
CA VAL A 214 -4.43 9.33 3.55
C VAL A 214 -5.22 8.44 4.52
N PRO A 215 -6.49 8.78 4.82
CA PRO A 215 -7.44 7.90 5.49
C PRO A 215 -7.62 6.55 4.77
N PHE A 216 -7.10 6.38 3.55
CA PHE A 216 -7.15 5.14 2.77
C PHE A 216 -5.87 4.30 2.79
N LEU A 217 -4.75 4.81 3.32
CA LEU A 217 -3.58 3.98 3.69
C LEU A 217 -3.85 3.11 4.94
N VAL A 218 -5.12 3.08 5.35
CA VAL A 218 -5.77 2.25 6.35
C VAL A 218 -5.77 0.77 6.00
N SER A 219 -5.44 0.35 4.76
CA SER A 219 -5.55 -1.07 4.40
C SER A 219 -4.30 -1.93 4.62
N ARG A 220 -3.13 -1.36 4.93
CA ARG A 220 -1.90 -2.16 5.11
C ARG A 220 -1.70 -2.80 6.48
N ARG A 221 -2.35 -2.27 7.52
CA ARG A 221 -1.83 -2.36 8.89
C ARG A 221 -2.74 -3.15 9.82
N VAL A 222 -4.05 -2.93 9.68
CA VAL A 222 -5.12 -3.74 10.28
C VAL A 222 -5.75 -4.64 9.21
N SER A 223 -4.93 -5.30 8.40
CA SER A 223 -5.48 -6.32 7.51
C SER A 223 -5.68 -7.58 8.36
N LEU A 224 -6.84 -7.66 9.03
CA LEU A 224 -7.27 -8.89 9.69
C LEU A 224 -7.22 -10.09 8.72
N TYR A 225 -7.26 -9.86 7.40
CA TYR A 225 -6.97 -10.89 6.39
C TYR A 225 -5.54 -11.43 6.54
N GLU A 226 -4.55 -10.54 6.58
CA GLU A 226 -3.14 -10.90 6.78
C GLU A 226 -2.94 -11.60 8.13
N HIS A 227 -3.64 -11.17 9.19
CA HIS A 227 -3.55 -11.82 10.51
C HIS A 227 -4.11 -13.23 10.47
N ALA A 228 -5.32 -13.38 9.91
CA ALA A 228 -5.97 -14.66 9.78
C ALA A 228 -5.09 -15.63 8.96
N PHE A 229 -4.48 -15.16 7.87
CA PHE A 229 -3.56 -15.98 7.08
C PHE A 229 -2.25 -16.29 7.78
N LEU A 230 -1.67 -15.34 8.50
CA LEU A 230 -0.43 -15.59 9.22
C LEU A 230 -0.66 -16.64 10.31
N PHE A 231 -1.70 -16.48 11.13
CA PHE A 231 -2.11 -17.48 12.10
C PHE A 231 -2.38 -18.84 11.43
N PHE A 232 -3.18 -18.87 10.37
CA PHE A 232 -3.50 -20.10 9.66
C PHE A 232 -2.26 -20.76 9.06
N TYR A 233 -1.30 -20.00 8.57
CA TYR A 233 -0.06 -20.57 8.07
C TYR A 233 0.80 -21.16 9.19
N LEU A 234 0.91 -20.47 10.33
CA LEU A 234 1.70 -20.93 11.46
C LEU A 234 1.21 -22.29 11.99
N THR A 235 -0.05 -22.68 11.75
CA THR A 235 -0.53 -24.04 12.04
C THR A 235 0.20 -25.11 11.22
N LYS A 236 0.66 -24.80 10.00
CA LYS A 236 1.26 -25.76 9.07
C LYS A 236 2.71 -26.08 9.36
N ILE A 237 3.42 -25.12 9.95
CA ILE A 237 4.85 -25.27 10.30
C ILE A 237 5.06 -25.62 11.78
N GLN A 238 3.98 -25.81 12.53
CA GLN A 238 4.03 -26.06 13.96
C GLN A 238 3.66 -27.51 14.26
N ASP A 239 4.64 -28.25 14.79
CA ASP A 239 4.46 -29.66 15.18
C ASP A 239 3.81 -29.80 16.57
N ASN A 240 3.92 -28.78 17.42
CA ASN A 240 3.30 -28.80 18.75
C ASN A 240 1.79 -28.60 18.66
N SER A 241 1.00 -29.59 19.09
CA SER A 241 -0.46 -29.61 18.99
C SER A 241 -1.15 -28.42 19.69
N GLU A 242 -0.71 -28.05 20.89
CA GLU A 242 -1.29 -26.95 21.66
C GLU A 242 -1.04 -25.60 20.98
N LYS A 243 0.19 -25.36 20.49
CA LYS A 243 0.50 -24.15 19.71
C LYS A 243 -0.27 -24.14 18.39
N LYS A 244 -0.41 -25.28 17.73
CA LYS A 244 -1.19 -25.43 16.49
C LYS A 244 -2.66 -25.06 16.70
N GLU A 245 -3.28 -25.55 17.77
CA GLU A 245 -4.67 -25.23 18.14
C GLU A 245 -4.84 -23.74 18.46
N ARG A 246 -3.88 -23.13 19.17
CA ARG A 246 -3.86 -21.70 19.43
C ARG A 246 -3.83 -20.88 18.13
N TYR A 247 -3.02 -21.29 17.16
CA TYR A 247 -2.94 -20.64 15.87
C TYR A 247 -4.22 -20.80 15.04
N TYR A 248 -4.85 -21.99 15.03
CA TYR A 248 -6.16 -22.18 14.39
C TYR A 248 -7.22 -21.26 15.01
N SER A 249 -7.28 -21.22 16.34
CA SER A 249 -8.22 -20.37 17.08
C SER A 249 -8.00 -18.89 16.78
N GLY A 250 -6.74 -18.44 16.73
CA GLY A 250 -6.38 -17.08 16.35
C GLY A 250 -6.80 -16.74 14.90
N ALA A 251 -6.59 -17.67 13.97
CA ALA A 251 -6.98 -17.50 12.58
C ALA A 251 -8.50 -17.31 12.42
N ILE A 252 -9.28 -18.18 13.09
CA ILE A 252 -10.75 -18.11 13.11
C ILE A 252 -11.22 -16.80 13.75
N ALA A 253 -10.64 -16.43 14.90
CA ALA A 253 -11.00 -15.20 15.61
C ALA A 253 -10.79 -13.96 14.73
N CYS A 254 -9.64 -13.85 14.06
CA CYS A 254 -9.38 -12.77 13.10
C CYS A 254 -10.38 -12.77 11.94
N ALA A 255 -10.66 -13.94 11.35
CA ALA A 255 -11.61 -14.09 10.26
C ALA A 255 -13.05 -13.70 10.67
N GLN A 256 -13.47 -14.06 11.88
CA GLN A 256 -14.76 -13.67 12.44
C GLN A 256 -14.82 -12.18 12.75
N GLN A 257 -13.75 -11.60 13.29
CA GLN A 257 -13.68 -10.17 13.58
C GLN A 257 -13.88 -9.32 12.32
N ILE A 258 -13.34 -9.75 11.17
CA ILE A 258 -13.61 -9.11 9.88
C ILE A 258 -15.11 -9.05 9.60
N LEU A 259 -15.79 -10.18 9.77
CA LEU A 259 -17.22 -10.31 9.45
C LEU A 259 -18.12 -9.56 10.43
N ILE A 260 -17.65 -9.37 11.67
CA ILE A 260 -18.30 -8.52 12.67
C ILE A 260 -18.17 -7.04 12.27
N LEU A 261 -16.95 -6.60 11.92
CA LEU A 261 -16.69 -5.22 11.52
C LEU A 261 -17.33 -4.86 10.19
N LYS A 262 -17.39 -5.82 9.26
CA LYS A 262 -17.94 -5.62 7.91
C LYS A 262 -18.77 -6.82 7.47
N PRO A 263 -20.06 -6.86 7.85
CA PRO A 263 -20.97 -7.90 7.41
C PRO A 263 -21.04 -7.97 5.88
N GLY A 264 -20.88 -9.17 5.33
CA GLY A 264 -20.88 -9.39 3.88
C GLY A 264 -19.53 -9.23 3.20
N ASP A 265 -18.42 -9.05 3.94
CA ASP A 265 -17.09 -9.08 3.34
C ASP A 265 -16.79 -10.45 2.71
N LEU A 266 -16.58 -10.45 1.39
CA LEU A 266 -16.42 -11.68 0.60
C LEU A 266 -15.05 -12.35 0.85
N ILE A 267 -14.00 -11.54 1.04
CA ILE A 267 -12.67 -12.06 1.35
C ILE A 267 -12.73 -12.69 2.73
N GLY A 268 -13.25 -11.98 3.74
CA GLY A 268 -13.41 -12.52 5.10
C GLY A 268 -14.18 -13.86 5.14
N GLN A 269 -15.27 -13.96 4.37
CA GLN A 269 -16.02 -15.21 4.24
C GLN A 269 -15.19 -16.34 3.64
N LEU A 270 -14.42 -16.05 2.59
CA LEU A 270 -13.55 -17.01 1.93
C LEU A 270 -12.44 -17.49 2.88
N ILE A 271 -11.80 -16.57 3.62
CA ILE A 271 -10.78 -16.91 4.62
C ILE A 271 -11.35 -17.86 5.67
N LEU A 272 -12.47 -17.47 6.30
CA LEU A 272 -13.10 -18.27 7.34
C LEU A 272 -13.45 -19.66 6.81
N LYS A 273 -14.03 -19.74 5.61
CA LYS A 273 -14.38 -21.02 4.97
C LYS A 273 -13.15 -21.89 4.75
N VAL A 274 -12.06 -21.33 4.22
CA VAL A 274 -10.81 -22.07 3.98
C VAL A 274 -10.22 -22.59 5.28
N ILE A 275 -10.19 -21.77 6.34
CA ILE A 275 -9.69 -22.19 7.66
C ILE A 275 -10.56 -23.31 8.25
N GLU A 276 -11.88 -23.14 8.26
CA GLU A 276 -12.83 -24.15 8.76
C GLU A 276 -12.77 -25.45 7.96
N GLY A 277 -12.67 -25.34 6.64
CA GLY A 277 -12.61 -26.49 5.74
C GLY A 277 -11.31 -27.27 5.93
N THR A 278 -10.18 -26.60 5.99
CA THR A 278 -8.86 -27.24 6.18
C THR A 278 -8.69 -27.83 7.57
N GLN A 279 -9.19 -27.17 8.63
CA GLN A 279 -9.19 -27.74 9.98
C GLN A 279 -9.99 -29.04 10.06
N LYS A 280 -11.16 -29.10 9.42
CA LYS A 280 -11.99 -30.32 9.33
C LYS A 280 -11.38 -31.40 8.44
N ASN A 281 -10.58 -31.02 7.44
CA ASN A 281 -10.02 -31.96 6.48
C ASN A 281 -8.66 -32.55 6.85
N GLU A 282 -8.06 -32.13 7.96
CA GLU A 282 -7.08 -32.97 8.66
C GLU A 282 -7.73 -34.28 9.15
N GLU A 283 -9.07 -34.39 9.14
CA GLU A 283 -9.85 -35.59 9.49
C GLU A 283 -10.55 -36.28 8.29
N ASP A 284 -10.87 -35.60 7.18
CA ASP A 284 -11.50 -36.17 5.97
C ASP A 284 -11.17 -35.38 4.67
N LYS A 285 -11.18 -35.99 3.47
CA LYS A 285 -10.90 -35.26 2.21
C LYS A 285 -11.90 -34.11 1.95
N LEU A 286 -11.44 -33.02 1.32
CA LEU A 286 -12.25 -31.87 0.88
C LEU A 286 -13.56 -32.30 0.20
N ASN A 287 -14.70 -31.94 0.79
CA ASN A 287 -16.01 -32.34 0.26
C ASN A 287 -16.49 -31.41 -0.88
N ASN A 288 -17.31 -31.96 -1.79
CA ASN A 288 -17.84 -31.23 -2.96
C ASN A 288 -18.64 -29.96 -2.60
N LYS A 289 -19.21 -29.90 -1.38
CA LYS A 289 -19.97 -28.74 -0.90
C LYS A 289 -19.04 -27.56 -0.62
N PHE A 290 -17.93 -27.79 0.07
CA PHE A 290 -16.89 -26.79 0.34
C PHE A 290 -16.37 -26.18 -0.97
N LEU A 291 -15.99 -27.03 -1.94
CA LEU A 291 -15.42 -26.57 -3.22
C LEU A 291 -16.42 -25.68 -3.97
N LYS A 292 -17.70 -26.05 -3.96
CA LYS A 292 -18.77 -25.26 -4.59
C LYS A 292 -18.98 -23.91 -3.90
N GLU A 293 -18.95 -23.86 -2.57
CA GLU A 293 -19.09 -22.61 -1.81
C GLU A 293 -17.91 -21.64 -2.04
N CYS A 294 -16.67 -22.15 -2.03
CA CYS A 294 -15.48 -21.36 -2.36
C CYS A 294 -15.53 -20.81 -3.78
N LYS A 295 -15.96 -21.62 -4.76
CA LYS A 295 -16.09 -21.17 -6.15
C LYS A 295 -17.08 -20.01 -6.30
N ILE A 296 -18.23 -20.07 -5.63
CA ILE A 296 -19.23 -18.99 -5.64
C ILE A 296 -18.66 -17.70 -5.02
N LEU A 297 -17.91 -17.80 -3.92
CA LEU A 297 -17.29 -16.64 -3.29
C LEU A 297 -16.24 -15.99 -4.21
N ILE A 298 -15.39 -16.81 -4.84
CA ILE A 298 -14.35 -16.33 -5.74
C ILE A 298 -14.95 -15.65 -6.98
N GLU A 299 -15.99 -16.23 -7.59
CA GLU A 299 -16.67 -15.59 -8.73
C GLU A 299 -17.19 -14.18 -8.38
N LYS A 300 -17.71 -13.99 -7.16
CA LYS A 300 -18.14 -12.67 -6.68
C LYS A 300 -16.96 -11.73 -6.41
N ILE A 301 -15.86 -12.25 -5.86
CA ILE A 301 -14.63 -11.48 -5.61
C ILE A 301 -14.04 -11.03 -6.94
N ASP A 302 -13.86 -11.93 -7.90
CA ASP A 302 -13.29 -11.68 -9.23
C ASP A 302 -14.10 -10.61 -9.98
N ALA A 303 -15.43 -10.67 -9.94
CA ALA A 303 -16.28 -9.66 -10.57
C ALA A 303 -16.05 -8.25 -9.99
N LYS A 304 -15.97 -8.13 -8.67
CA LYS A 304 -15.73 -6.84 -8.00
C LYS A 304 -14.30 -6.34 -8.21
N LEU A 305 -13.32 -7.24 -8.13
CA LEU A 305 -11.92 -6.95 -8.36
C LEU A 305 -11.68 -6.49 -9.80
N ALA A 306 -12.34 -7.11 -10.78
CA ALA A 306 -12.18 -6.77 -12.19
C ALA A 306 -12.55 -5.31 -12.50
N GLU A 307 -13.64 -4.81 -11.96
CA GLU A 307 -14.05 -3.41 -12.18
C GLU A 307 -13.03 -2.42 -11.60
N ILE A 308 -12.55 -2.68 -10.38
CA ILE A 308 -11.56 -1.81 -9.70
C ILE A 308 -10.20 -1.87 -10.43
N CYS A 309 -9.70 -3.07 -10.71
CA CYS A 309 -8.43 -3.26 -11.43
C CYS A 309 -8.47 -2.61 -12.81
N LYS A 310 -9.58 -2.72 -13.55
CA LYS A 310 -9.73 -2.05 -14.86
C LYS A 310 -9.56 -0.53 -14.72
N ALA A 311 -10.24 0.09 -13.76
CA ALA A 311 -10.12 1.53 -13.53
C ALA A 311 -8.68 1.92 -13.19
N VAL A 312 -8.07 1.24 -12.22
CA VAL A 312 -6.69 1.48 -11.80
C VAL A 312 -5.72 1.35 -12.98
N LEU A 313 -5.75 0.25 -13.72
CA LEU A 313 -4.84 -0.01 -14.84
C LEU A 313 -4.99 1.02 -15.97
N ILE A 314 -6.21 1.48 -16.26
CA ILE A 314 -6.45 2.54 -17.25
C ILE A 314 -5.73 3.84 -16.85
N TYR A 315 -5.87 4.25 -15.59
CA TYR A 315 -5.20 5.46 -15.11
C TYR A 315 -3.68 5.28 -14.98
N MET A 316 -3.21 4.08 -14.65
CA MET A 316 -1.78 3.76 -14.67
C MET A 316 -1.17 3.84 -16.07
N ILE A 317 -1.87 3.37 -17.12
CA ILE A 317 -1.41 3.53 -18.50
C ILE A 317 -1.36 5.02 -18.90
N LYS A 318 -2.35 5.82 -18.49
CA LYS A 318 -2.37 7.27 -18.76
C LYS A 318 -1.24 8.01 -18.05
N ALA A 319 -0.98 7.69 -16.78
CA ALA A 319 0.10 8.30 -16.00
C ALA A 319 1.48 7.82 -16.49
N GLU A 320 1.58 6.54 -16.84
CA GLU A 320 2.83 5.87 -17.17
C GLU A 320 2.63 4.89 -18.36
N PRO A 321 2.86 5.34 -19.60
CA PRO A 321 2.59 4.54 -20.80
C PRO A 321 3.28 3.17 -20.85
N LYS A 322 4.42 3.02 -20.16
CA LYS A 322 5.16 1.75 -20.06
C LYS A 322 4.37 0.64 -19.34
N THR A 323 3.34 0.98 -18.56
CA THR A 323 2.42 0.03 -17.93
C THR A 323 1.70 -0.84 -18.95
N LYS A 324 1.35 -0.27 -20.11
CA LYS A 324 0.69 -1.02 -21.19
C LYS A 324 1.58 -2.17 -21.67
N HIS A 325 2.86 -1.92 -21.87
CA HIS A 325 3.79 -2.94 -22.32
C HIS A 325 3.94 -4.09 -21.31
N LYS A 326 3.98 -3.77 -20.01
CA LYS A 326 3.97 -4.79 -18.94
C LYS A 326 2.71 -5.67 -19.00
N LEU A 327 1.55 -5.08 -19.29
CA LEU A 327 0.29 -5.83 -19.46
C LEU A 327 0.28 -6.69 -20.73
N GLU A 328 0.88 -6.22 -21.83
CA GLU A 328 1.03 -7.02 -23.05
C GLU A 328 1.92 -8.24 -22.80
N MET A 329 3.03 -8.07 -22.07
CA MET A 329 3.89 -9.18 -21.66
C MET A 329 3.13 -10.18 -20.79
N LEU A 330 2.41 -9.72 -19.76
CA LEU A 330 1.56 -10.57 -18.93
C LEU A 330 0.53 -11.31 -19.79
N ALA A 331 -0.15 -10.62 -20.70
CA ALA A 331 -1.17 -11.20 -21.56
C ALA A 331 -0.65 -12.34 -22.48
N GLN A 332 0.66 -12.39 -22.72
CA GLN A 332 1.36 -13.40 -23.52
C GLN A 332 2.06 -14.47 -22.67
N ALA A 333 2.07 -14.34 -21.34
CA ALA A 333 2.70 -15.30 -20.44
C ALA A 333 2.01 -16.67 -20.49
N GLU A 334 2.79 -17.75 -20.37
CA GLU A 334 2.31 -19.14 -20.48
C GLU A 334 1.12 -19.44 -19.54
N GLY A 335 1.18 -18.93 -18.30
CA GLY A 335 0.13 -19.12 -17.28
C GLY A 335 -1.13 -18.27 -17.47
N MET A 336 -1.22 -17.41 -18.49
CA MET A 336 -2.41 -16.59 -18.74
C MET A 336 -3.43 -17.23 -19.67
N SER A 337 -3.06 -18.26 -20.43
CA SER A 337 -4.02 -19.00 -21.25
C SER A 337 -5.02 -19.73 -20.36
N GLY A 338 -6.32 -19.48 -20.54
CA GLY A 338 -7.38 -20.06 -19.70
C GLY A 338 -7.50 -19.45 -18.29
N HIS A 339 -6.60 -18.55 -17.91
CA HIS A 339 -6.64 -17.91 -16.59
C HIS A 339 -7.77 -16.88 -16.48
N LYS A 340 -8.37 -16.76 -15.29
CA LYS A 340 -9.52 -15.87 -15.02
C LYS A 340 -9.21 -14.39 -15.29
N LEU A 341 -7.96 -13.98 -15.05
CA LEU A 341 -7.50 -12.61 -15.30
C LEU A 341 -7.35 -12.26 -16.79
N LYS A 342 -7.36 -13.24 -17.71
CA LYS A 342 -7.12 -13.00 -19.14
C LYS A 342 -8.10 -11.98 -19.72
N LYS A 343 -9.40 -12.16 -19.45
CA LYS A 343 -10.44 -11.23 -19.90
C LYS A 343 -10.24 -9.83 -19.35
N LEU A 344 -9.87 -9.69 -18.08
CA LEU A 344 -9.61 -8.40 -17.43
C LEU A 344 -8.46 -7.66 -18.12
N VAL A 345 -7.33 -8.33 -18.35
CA VAL A 345 -6.14 -7.74 -18.98
C VAL A 345 -6.45 -7.36 -20.44
N ASP A 346 -7.09 -8.26 -21.19
CA ASP A 346 -7.45 -8.01 -22.60
C ASP A 346 -8.45 -6.85 -22.74
N ASP A 347 -9.44 -6.74 -21.85
CA ASP A 347 -10.40 -5.64 -21.82
C ASP A 347 -9.72 -4.28 -21.58
N VAL A 348 -8.68 -4.23 -20.74
CA VAL A 348 -7.89 -3.01 -20.51
C VAL A 348 -7.07 -2.67 -21.76
N LEU A 349 -6.35 -3.66 -22.33
CA LEU A 349 -5.51 -3.44 -23.52
C LEU A 349 -6.31 -2.99 -24.74
N LYS A 350 -7.54 -3.50 -24.94
CA LYS A 350 -8.44 -3.08 -26.03
C LYS A 350 -8.79 -1.59 -26.00
N LYS A 351 -8.73 -0.93 -24.84
CA LYS A 351 -8.96 0.53 -24.73
C LYS A 351 -7.78 1.36 -25.24
N PHE A 352 -6.63 0.74 -25.48
CA PHE A 352 -5.41 1.40 -25.92
C PHE A 352 -4.79 0.63 -27.10
N PRO A 353 -5.41 0.60 -28.30
CA PRO A 353 -4.88 -0.12 -29.46
C PRO A 353 -3.51 0.41 -29.89
N ASN A 354 -2.67 -0.46 -30.48
CA ASN A 354 -1.31 -0.14 -30.92
C ASN A 354 -1.25 0.77 -32.16
N ASN A 355 -2.37 0.96 -32.88
CA ASN A 355 -2.42 1.73 -34.12
C ASN A 355 -3.59 2.73 -34.10
N ILE A 356 -3.29 4.03 -34.16
CA ILE A 356 -4.17 4.99 -34.83
C ILE A 356 -3.73 4.97 -36.29
N GLU A 357 -4.46 4.28 -37.17
CA GLU A 357 -4.44 4.67 -38.58
C GLU A 357 -5.18 6.01 -38.69
N PRO A 358 -4.55 7.07 -39.23
CA PRO A 358 -5.22 8.34 -39.41
C PRO A 358 -6.14 8.22 -40.62
N LYS A 359 -7.40 7.84 -40.38
CA LYS A 359 -8.53 8.24 -41.24
C LYS A 359 -9.88 8.05 -40.52
N ASN A 360 -10.38 9.20 -40.06
CA ASN A 360 -11.79 9.55 -39.90
C ASN A 360 -12.67 8.64 -39.05
N ILE A 361 -12.46 8.61 -37.73
CA ILE A 361 -13.56 8.47 -36.76
C ILE A 361 -13.17 9.26 -35.49
N GLU A 362 -13.94 10.29 -35.14
CA GLU A 362 -13.89 10.89 -33.78
C GLU A 362 -14.58 9.96 -32.79
N PRO A 363 -13.85 9.47 -31.79
CA PRO A 363 -14.31 9.59 -30.41
C PRO A 363 -13.14 9.95 -29.48
N LYS A 364 -13.07 11.23 -29.04
CA LYS A 364 -12.16 11.78 -28.00
C LYS A 364 -10.88 10.97 -27.76
N ASN A 365 -9.94 11.09 -28.70
CA ASN A 365 -8.58 10.55 -28.59
C ASN A 365 -7.88 11.13 -27.35
N ILE A 366 -7.55 10.29 -26.38
CA ILE A 366 -6.68 10.65 -25.25
C ILE A 366 -5.27 10.18 -25.63
N GLU A 367 -4.41 11.09 -26.06
CA GLU A 367 -2.98 10.79 -26.23
C GLU A 367 -2.32 10.68 -24.84
N PRO A 368 -1.80 9.51 -24.42
CA PRO A 368 -1.23 9.31 -23.08
C PRO A 368 0.08 10.08 -22.84
N ASN A 369 0.61 10.76 -23.87
CA ASN A 369 1.86 11.50 -23.80
C ASN A 369 1.70 12.98 -23.42
N ASN A 370 0.48 13.49 -23.32
CA ASN A 370 0.23 14.86 -22.86
C ASN A 370 0.61 15.01 -21.37
N PRO A 371 1.50 15.96 -21.00
CA PRO A 371 1.88 16.21 -19.61
C PRO A 371 0.70 16.51 -18.67
N GLU A 372 -0.34 17.18 -19.15
CA GLU A 372 -1.55 17.48 -18.36
C GLU A 372 -2.33 16.21 -18.05
N ILE A 373 -2.55 15.37 -19.07
CA ILE A 373 -3.23 14.06 -18.90
C ILE A 373 -2.43 13.17 -17.93
N LYS A 374 -1.09 13.19 -18.02
CA LYS A 374 -0.24 12.45 -17.07
C LYS A 374 -0.41 12.97 -15.64
N ALA A 375 -0.39 14.28 -15.45
CA ALA A 375 -0.57 14.91 -14.14
C ALA A 375 -1.95 14.63 -13.55
N GLU A 376 -3.02 14.75 -14.34
CA GLU A 376 -4.39 14.42 -13.93
C GLU A 376 -4.54 12.93 -13.59
N ALA A 377 -3.95 12.04 -14.40
CA ALA A 377 -4.00 10.62 -14.14
C ALA A 377 -3.22 10.24 -12.87
N GLN A 378 -2.07 10.87 -12.65
CA GLN A 378 -1.29 10.69 -11.43
C GLN A 378 -2.06 11.17 -10.20
N LEU A 379 -2.71 12.33 -10.28
CA LEU A 379 -3.56 12.85 -9.21
C LEU A 379 -4.73 11.91 -8.91
N TRP A 380 -5.38 11.36 -9.95
CA TRP A 380 -6.44 10.38 -9.78
C TRP A 380 -5.95 9.13 -9.03
N LEU A 381 -4.76 8.62 -9.39
CA LEU A 381 -4.16 7.46 -8.71
C LEU A 381 -3.86 7.76 -7.24
N TRP A 382 -3.42 8.99 -6.92
CA TRP A 382 -3.20 9.42 -5.54
C TRP A 382 -4.50 9.50 -4.74
N GLN A 383 -5.53 10.13 -5.30
CA GLN A 383 -6.83 10.26 -4.67
C GLN A 383 -7.56 8.92 -4.50
N ASN A 384 -7.29 7.96 -5.39
CA ASN A 384 -7.86 6.61 -5.37
C ASN A 384 -6.83 5.56 -4.96
N PHE A 385 -5.81 5.93 -4.18
CA PHE A 385 -4.72 5.02 -3.82
C PHE A 385 -5.21 3.77 -3.07
N GLY A 386 -6.29 3.87 -2.29
CA GLY A 386 -6.93 2.71 -1.66
C GLY A 386 -7.40 1.65 -2.67
N TRP A 387 -7.78 2.05 -3.90
CA TRP A 387 -8.11 1.10 -4.97
C TRP A 387 -6.86 0.45 -5.57
N VAL A 388 -5.77 1.22 -5.71
CA VAL A 388 -4.48 0.70 -6.19
C VAL A 388 -3.96 -0.36 -5.22
N GLU A 389 -3.88 -0.01 -3.95
CA GLU A 389 -3.43 -0.89 -2.88
C GLU A 389 -4.37 -2.08 -2.69
N GLY A 390 -5.68 -1.84 -2.59
CA GLY A 390 -6.67 -2.90 -2.40
C GLY A 390 -6.67 -3.91 -3.55
N SER A 391 -6.45 -3.46 -4.78
CA SER A 391 -6.31 -4.36 -5.95
C SER A 391 -5.08 -5.25 -5.82
N ALA A 392 -3.91 -4.68 -5.55
CA ALA A 392 -2.68 -5.45 -5.38
C ALA A 392 -2.75 -6.39 -4.17
N SER A 393 -3.42 -5.97 -3.10
CA SER A 393 -3.67 -6.77 -1.91
C SER A 393 -4.56 -7.98 -2.19
N ALA A 394 -5.71 -7.76 -2.84
CA ALA A 394 -6.62 -8.83 -3.21
C ALA A 394 -5.97 -9.85 -4.17
N LEU A 395 -5.22 -9.37 -5.18
CA LEU A 395 -4.49 -10.23 -6.10
C LEU A 395 -3.41 -11.06 -5.38
N SER A 396 -2.62 -10.41 -4.50
CA SER A 396 -1.58 -11.13 -3.73
C SER A 396 -2.21 -12.16 -2.79
N PHE A 397 -3.34 -11.82 -2.18
CA PHE A 397 -4.14 -12.74 -1.37
C PHE A 397 -4.64 -13.94 -2.18
N LEU A 398 -5.21 -13.73 -3.36
CA LEU A 398 -5.65 -14.82 -4.25
C LEU A 398 -4.49 -15.72 -4.68
N ALA A 399 -3.29 -15.16 -4.89
CA ALA A 399 -2.09 -15.94 -5.15
C ALA A 399 -1.72 -16.84 -3.97
N ASP A 400 -1.66 -16.28 -2.75
CA ASP A 400 -1.38 -17.04 -1.53
C ASP A 400 -2.41 -18.14 -1.27
N LEU A 401 -3.70 -17.83 -1.49
CA LEU A 401 -4.76 -18.81 -1.38
C LEU A 401 -4.61 -19.94 -2.38
N SER A 402 -4.23 -19.63 -3.62
CA SER A 402 -4.00 -20.63 -4.67
C SER A 402 -2.90 -21.62 -4.25
N GLU A 403 -1.77 -21.12 -3.71
CA GLU A 403 -0.71 -21.97 -3.17
C GLU A 403 -1.19 -22.85 -2.02
N VAL A 404 -1.97 -22.26 -1.12
CA VAL A 404 -2.51 -22.95 0.05
C VAL A 404 -3.47 -24.06 -0.35
N LEU A 405 -4.35 -23.83 -1.32
CA LEU A 405 -5.30 -24.84 -1.79
C LEU A 405 -4.61 -25.94 -2.59
N ARG A 406 -3.58 -25.63 -3.37
CA ARG A 406 -2.76 -26.62 -4.09
C ARG A 406 -2.17 -27.67 -3.16
N TYR A 407 -1.84 -27.29 -1.93
CA TYR A 407 -1.35 -28.23 -0.92
C TYR A 407 -2.39 -29.30 -0.55
N PHE A 408 -3.69 -28.97 -0.58
CA PHE A 408 -4.76 -29.84 -0.09
C PHE A 408 -5.53 -30.59 -1.19
N ASP A 409 -5.61 -30.04 -2.40
CA ASP A 409 -6.37 -30.62 -3.51
C ASP A 409 -5.61 -30.45 -4.83
N GLN A 410 -5.60 -31.48 -5.67
CA GLN A 410 -5.03 -31.44 -7.02
C GLN A 410 -5.96 -30.76 -8.04
N HIS A 411 -7.24 -30.55 -7.71
CA HIS A 411 -8.24 -29.91 -8.57
C HIS A 411 -8.49 -28.41 -8.23
N TYR A 412 -7.60 -27.79 -7.46
CA TYR A 412 -7.72 -26.40 -7.01
C TYR A 412 -7.69 -25.35 -8.15
N ASP A 413 -7.11 -25.68 -9.31
CA ASP A 413 -7.02 -24.77 -10.47
C ASP A 413 -8.40 -24.30 -10.95
N ASP A 414 -9.44 -25.12 -10.74
CA ASP A 414 -10.82 -24.78 -11.07
C ASP A 414 -11.43 -23.72 -10.13
N ILE A 415 -10.80 -23.48 -8.98
CA ILE A 415 -11.28 -22.60 -7.91
C ILE A 415 -10.61 -21.24 -7.98
N THR A 416 -9.28 -21.16 -7.90
CA THR A 416 -8.54 -19.87 -7.94
C THR A 416 -7.74 -19.69 -9.22
N GLY A 417 -7.23 -20.77 -9.82
CA GLY A 417 -6.26 -20.74 -10.91
C GLY A 417 -4.81 -20.62 -10.41
N GLU A 418 -3.87 -20.56 -11.35
CA GLU A 418 -2.43 -20.47 -11.07
C GLU A 418 -2.05 -19.19 -10.30
N PRO A 419 -1.14 -19.26 -9.32
CA PRO A 419 -0.76 -18.10 -8.50
C PRO A 419 0.07 -17.04 -9.25
N LEU A 420 0.84 -17.43 -10.27
CA LEU A 420 1.81 -16.55 -10.91
C LEU A 420 1.17 -15.32 -11.62
N PRO A 421 0.10 -15.48 -12.44
CA PRO A 421 -0.60 -14.33 -13.03
C PRO A 421 -1.11 -13.29 -12.02
N TYR A 422 -1.60 -13.75 -10.85
CA TYR A 422 -2.02 -12.85 -9.78
C TYR A 422 -0.83 -12.04 -9.23
N ARG A 423 0.31 -12.69 -8.98
CA ARG A 423 1.54 -12.02 -8.50
C ARG A 423 2.06 -11.00 -9.52
N GLU A 424 2.08 -11.36 -10.80
CA GLU A 424 2.52 -10.44 -11.85
C GLU A 424 1.61 -9.23 -11.99
N LEU A 425 0.29 -9.43 -12.00
CA LEU A 425 -0.65 -8.30 -12.07
C LEU A 425 -0.56 -7.43 -10.81
N ALA A 426 -0.41 -8.03 -9.63
CA ALA A 426 -0.19 -7.29 -8.39
C ALA A 426 1.09 -6.45 -8.44
N LEU A 427 2.17 -6.96 -9.03
CA LEU A 427 3.41 -6.21 -9.24
C LEU A 427 3.26 -5.08 -10.26
N ILE A 428 2.46 -5.28 -11.31
CA ILE A 428 2.15 -4.24 -12.28
C ILE A 428 1.37 -3.10 -11.62
N ILE A 429 0.38 -3.44 -10.79
CA ILE A 429 -0.47 -2.46 -10.09
C ILE A 429 0.28 -1.76 -8.97
N TYR A 430 0.96 -2.51 -8.11
CA TYR A 430 1.69 -1.97 -6.98
C TYR A 430 2.88 -2.82 -6.58
N ASP A 431 4.03 -2.55 -7.21
CA ASP A 431 5.25 -3.33 -7.08
C ASP A 431 5.73 -3.46 -5.62
N GLN A 432 5.73 -2.35 -4.88
CA GLN A 432 6.23 -2.28 -3.52
C GLN A 432 5.43 -3.19 -2.57
N TYR A 433 4.10 -3.09 -2.64
CA TYR A 433 3.23 -3.92 -1.81
C TYR A 433 3.36 -5.39 -2.19
N ALA A 434 3.28 -5.70 -3.49
CA ALA A 434 3.31 -7.09 -3.95
C ALA A 434 4.64 -7.79 -3.63
N LEU A 435 5.77 -7.08 -3.72
CA LEU A 435 7.09 -7.61 -3.31
C LEU A 435 7.17 -7.83 -1.80
N GLU A 436 6.71 -6.86 -1.02
CA GLU A 436 6.67 -6.99 0.43
C GLU A 436 5.77 -8.15 0.84
N ARG A 437 4.62 -8.30 0.20
CA ARG A 437 3.70 -9.40 0.46
C ARG A 437 4.30 -10.74 0.07
N LEU A 438 4.96 -10.84 -1.08
CA LEU A 438 5.67 -12.05 -1.49
C LEU A 438 6.83 -12.41 -0.55
N TYR A 439 7.53 -11.41 -0.03
CA TYR A 439 8.61 -11.63 0.94
C TYR A 439 8.07 -12.10 2.29
N GLN A 440 6.98 -11.47 2.75
CA GLN A 440 6.33 -11.76 4.02
C GLN A 440 5.42 -12.98 3.98
N THR A 441 5.09 -13.49 2.78
CA THR A 441 4.15 -14.61 2.68
C THR A 441 4.80 -15.82 3.29
N ALA A 442 4.15 -16.28 4.35
CA ALA A 442 4.60 -17.46 5.02
C ALA A 442 4.28 -18.70 4.16
N THR A 443 3.29 -18.64 3.25
CA THR A 443 2.85 -19.73 2.37
C THR A 443 3.93 -20.39 1.51
N LEU A 444 5.06 -19.72 1.31
CA LEU A 444 6.21 -20.21 0.56
C LEU A 444 7.39 -20.42 1.52
N SER A 445 8.07 -21.55 1.38
CA SER A 445 9.40 -21.73 1.98
C SER A 445 10.40 -20.72 1.41
N GLU A 446 11.55 -20.55 2.09
CA GLU A 446 12.62 -19.66 1.61
C GLU A 446 13.06 -20.00 0.18
N ALA A 447 13.25 -21.28 -0.13
CA ALA A 447 13.64 -21.75 -1.46
C ALA A 447 12.55 -21.47 -2.52
N GLU A 448 11.27 -21.61 -2.16
CA GLU A 448 10.16 -21.30 -3.05
C GLU A 448 10.04 -19.79 -3.29
N ARG A 449 10.19 -18.97 -2.25
CA ARG A 449 10.21 -17.50 -2.39
C ARG A 449 11.33 -17.06 -3.32
N GLU A 450 12.55 -17.56 -3.15
CA GLU A 450 13.65 -17.25 -4.07
C GLU A 450 13.32 -17.62 -5.52
N LYS A 451 12.72 -18.80 -5.73
CA LYS A 451 12.32 -19.27 -7.06
C LYS A 451 11.27 -18.35 -7.67
N GLU A 452 10.27 -17.94 -6.90
CA GLU A 452 9.24 -17.01 -7.34
C GLU A 452 9.82 -15.63 -7.66
N PHE A 453 10.71 -15.10 -6.81
CA PHE A 453 11.42 -13.85 -7.12
C PHE A 453 12.25 -13.96 -8.41
N LYS A 454 12.92 -15.09 -8.66
CA LYS A 454 13.65 -15.34 -9.93
C LYS A 454 12.74 -15.33 -11.15
N LYS A 455 11.53 -15.88 -11.05
CA LYS A 455 10.52 -15.81 -12.12
C LYS A 455 10.00 -14.40 -12.37
N LEU A 456 9.82 -13.62 -11.30
CA LEU A 456 9.27 -12.27 -11.36
C LEU A 456 10.32 -11.20 -11.69
N LEU A 457 11.61 -11.51 -11.54
CA LEU A 457 12.74 -10.59 -11.80
C LEU A 457 12.75 -9.96 -13.21
N PRO A 458 12.44 -10.68 -14.30
CA PRO A 458 12.26 -10.08 -15.63
C PRO A 458 11.18 -9.00 -15.65
N SER A 459 10.05 -9.25 -14.97
CA SER A 459 8.93 -8.31 -14.81
C SER A 459 9.26 -7.13 -13.88
N ILE A 460 10.35 -7.24 -13.11
CA ILE A 460 10.85 -6.23 -12.15
C ILE A 460 11.92 -5.31 -12.75
N LYS A 461 12.68 -5.75 -13.78
CA LYS A 461 13.69 -4.92 -14.44
C LYS A 461 13.02 -3.92 -15.39
N PRO A 462 13.44 -2.64 -15.41
CA PRO A 462 13.12 -1.78 -16.53
C PRO A 462 13.75 -2.40 -17.79
N LEU A 463 12.97 -2.57 -18.84
CA LEU A 463 13.53 -2.86 -20.16
C LEU A 463 14.51 -1.73 -20.53
N PRO A 464 15.65 -2.05 -21.17
CA PRO A 464 16.43 -1.02 -21.84
C PRO A 464 15.49 -0.28 -22.80
N LEU A 465 15.48 1.05 -22.74
CA LEU A 465 14.83 1.87 -23.77
C LEU A 465 15.48 1.47 -25.11
N ALA A 466 14.67 0.90 -26.01
CA ALA A 466 15.07 0.56 -27.37
C ALA A 466 15.24 1.83 -28.21
#